data_AF-A0A710VSZ8-F1
#
_entry.id   AF-A0A710VSZ8-F1
#
_cell.length_a   1.000
_cell.length_b   1.000
_cell.length_c   1.000
_cell.angle_alpha   90.00
_cell.angle_beta   90.00
_cell.angle_gamma   90.00
#
_symmetry.space_group_name_H-M   'P 1'
#
loop_
_entity.id
_entity.type
_entity.pdbx_description
1 polymer ?
#
loop_
_entity_poly.entity_id
_entity_poly.type
_entity_poly.pdbx_seq_one_letter_code
_entity_poly.pdbx_strand_id
1 'polypeptide(L)' 'MTSSQPAGWTAAELAQAAARGQLDLHYQPLVDLRDHRIAGAEALMRWRHPRLGLLPPG' A
#
# COMPACT_ATOMS: atom_id res chain seq x y z
N MET A 1 17.85 2.36 -7.06
CA MET A 1 16.69 2.85 -7.82
C MET A 1 15.87 3.71 -6.87
N THR A 2 16.19 4.99 -6.86
CA THR A 2 15.62 6.01 -5.97
C THR A 2 14.18 6.30 -6.40
N SER A 3 13.21 5.74 -5.68
CA SER A 3 11.82 6.20 -5.77
C SER A 3 11.75 7.58 -5.12
N SER A 4 11.88 8.62 -5.93
CA SER A 4 11.55 9.99 -5.53
C SER A 4 10.05 10.05 -5.26
N GLN A 5 9.64 10.02 -3.98
CA GLN A 5 8.23 10.20 -3.60
C GLN A 5 7.81 11.64 -3.90
N PRO A 6 6.79 11.90 -4.73
CA PRO A 6 6.12 13.19 -4.73
C PRO A 6 5.35 13.37 -3.41
N ALA A 7 5.19 14.62 -3.00
CA ALA A 7 4.63 15.08 -1.72
C ALA A 7 3.41 14.29 -1.21
N GLY A 8 3.35 14.10 0.11
CA GLY A 8 2.33 13.34 0.81
C GLY A 8 0.92 13.72 0.41
N TRP A 9 0.15 12.70 0.02
CA TRP A 9 -1.27 12.82 -0.34
C TRP A 9 -2.08 13.41 0.81
N THR A 10 -3.04 14.26 0.49
CA THR A 10 -3.93 14.82 1.50
C THR A 10 -4.94 13.77 1.98
N ALA A 11 -5.43 13.94 3.20
CA ALA A 11 -6.51 13.08 3.72
C ALA A 11 -7.77 13.14 2.85
N ALA A 12 -8.07 14.30 2.25
CA ALA A 12 -9.20 14.47 1.35
C ALA A 12 -9.04 13.67 0.06
N GLU A 13 -7.85 13.66 -0.53
CA GLU A 13 -7.55 12.84 -1.71
C GLU A 13 -7.66 11.34 -1.41
N LEU A 14 -7.13 10.89 -0.28
CA LEU A 14 -7.25 9.50 0.16
C LEU A 14 -8.70 9.11 0.46
N ALA A 15 -9.49 10.00 1.06
CA ALA A 15 -10.92 9.77 1.28
C ALA A 15 -11.69 9.64 -0.05
N GLN A 16 -11.36 10.48 -1.04
CA GLN A 16 -11.93 10.35 -2.39
C GLN A 16 -11.49 9.05 -3.07
N ALA A 17 -10.23 8.65 -2.92
CA ALA A 17 -9.73 7.38 -3.45
C ALA A 17 -10.51 6.20 -2.87
N ALA A 18 -10.75 6.20 -1.54
CA ALA A 18 -11.56 5.19 -0.87
C ALA A 18 -12.99 5.17 -1.40
N ALA A 19 -13.65 6.34 -1.48
CA ALA A 19 -15.02 6.45 -2.00
C ALA A 19 -15.14 5.99 -3.46
N ARG A 20 -14.06 6.09 -4.24
CA ARG A 20 -13.99 5.65 -5.64
C ARG A 20 -13.52 4.20 -5.81
N GLY A 21 -13.33 3.44 -4.73
CA GLY A 21 -12.85 2.05 -4.80
C GLY A 21 -11.42 1.92 -5.33
N GLN A 22 -10.60 2.96 -5.17
CA GLN A 22 -9.23 2.99 -5.70
C GLN A 22 -8.19 2.45 -4.71
N LEU A 23 -8.60 2.09 -3.49
CA LEU A 23 -7.71 1.52 -2.49
C LEU A 23 -7.86 -0.01 -2.45
N ASP A 24 -6.74 -0.71 -2.63
CA ASP A 24 -6.65 -2.16 -2.51
C ASP A 24 -5.94 -2.56 -1.22
N LEU A 25 -6.43 -3.64 -0.61
CA LEU A 25 -5.77 -4.27 0.51
C LEU A 25 -4.82 -5.36 0.02
N HIS A 26 -3.53 -5.18 0.28
CA HIS A 26 -2.49 -6.18 0.04
C HIS A 26 -1.94 -6.70 1.36
N TYR A 27 -1.46 -7.94 1.35
CA TYR A 27 -0.86 -8.57 2.53
C TYR A 27 0.61 -8.87 2.26
N GLN A 28 1.49 -8.43 3.15
CA GLN A 28 2.90 -8.83 3.14
C GLN A 28 3.14 -9.88 4.23
N PRO A 29 3.66 -11.08 3.90
CA PRO A 29 3.87 -12.12 4.89
C PRO A 29 4.99 -11.75 5.88
N LEU A 30 4.73 -11.99 7.15
CA LEU A 30 5.73 -11.97 8.21
C LEU A 30 6.23 -13.41 8.39
N VAL A 31 7.55 -13.61 8.27
CA VAL A 31 8.18 -14.93 8.28
C VAL A 31 8.99 -15.09 9.58
N ASP A 32 8.78 -16.19 10.30
CA ASP A 32 9.66 -16.57 11.40
C ASP A 32 11.02 -17.01 10.83
N LEU A 33 12.09 -16.34 11.26
CA LEU A 33 13.44 -16.61 10.76
C LEU A 33 14.06 -17.89 11.32
N ARG A 34 13.47 -18.50 12.36
CA ARG A 34 13.99 -19.75 12.96
C ARG A 34 13.65 -20.96 12.11
N ASP A 35 12.44 -21.00 11.56
CA ASP A 35 11.90 -22.17 10.85
C ASP A 35 11.26 -21.84 9.49
N HIS A 36 11.34 -20.57 9.05
CA HIS A 36 10.83 -20.05 7.78
C HIS A 36 9.32 -20.22 7.58
N ARG A 37 8.56 -20.35 8.66
CA ARG A 37 7.10 -20.43 8.59
C ARG A 37 6.47 -19.03 8.52
N ILE A 38 5.32 -18.94 7.88
CA ILE A 38 4.50 -17.73 7.94
C ILE A 38 3.96 -17.57 9.36
N ALA A 39 4.37 -16.50 10.04
CA ALA A 39 3.93 -16.15 11.39
C ALA A 39 2.73 -15.19 11.38
N GLY A 40 2.51 -14.48 10.27
CA GLY A 40 1.40 -13.56 10.10
C GLY A 40 1.50 -12.78 8.80
N ALA A 41 0.75 -11.67 8.70
CA ALA A 41 0.86 -10.75 7.58
C ALA A 41 0.57 -9.31 8.00
N GLU A 42 1.25 -8.37 7.36
CA GLU A 42 0.95 -6.94 7.44
C GLU A 42 -0.06 -6.55 6.36
N ALA A 43 -1.15 -5.90 6.78
CA ALA A 43 -2.18 -5.36 5.91
C ALA A 43 -1.78 -3.97 5.42
N LEU A 44 -1.59 -3.80 4.10
CA LEU A 44 -1.09 -2.58 3.50
C LEU A 44 -2.00 -2.10 2.36
N MET A 45 -2.40 -0.84 2.44
CA MET A 45 -3.15 -0.20 1.36
C MET A 45 -2.25 0.07 0.16
N ARG A 46 -2.78 -0.19 -1.04
CA ARG A 46 -2.22 0.28 -2.31
C ARG A 46 -3.24 1.17 -2.99
N TRP A 47 -2.81 2.26 -3.59
CA TRP A 47 -3.71 3.14 -4.34
C TRP A 47 -3.58 2.87 -5.83
N ARG A 48 -4.62 2.33 -6.46
CA ARG A 48 -4.82 2.34 -7.91
C ARG A 48 -5.11 3.77 -8.41
N HIS A 49 -4.09 4.62 -8.42
CA HIS A 49 -4.24 6.00 -8.85
C HIS A 49 -4.51 6.05 -10.36
N PRO A 50 -5.54 6.77 -10.82
CA PRO A 50 -6.01 6.71 -12.20
C PRO A 50 -4.97 7.12 -13.25
N ARG A 51 -3.96 7.91 -12.86
CA ARG A 51 -2.89 8.36 -13.76
C ARG A 51 -1.51 7.77 -13.46
N LEU A 52 -1.28 7.32 -12.22
CA LEU A 52 0.05 6.90 -11.75
C LEU A 52 0.15 5.39 -11.58
N GLY A 53 -0.95 4.67 -11.79
CA GLY A 53 -1.01 3.23 -11.57
C GLY A 53 -1.03 2.87 -10.10
N LEU A 54 -0.53 1.69 -9.77
CA LEU A 54 -0.52 1.16 -8.42
C LEU A 54 0.57 1.82 -7.59
N LEU A 55 0.17 2.62 -6.62
CA LEU A 55 1.08 3.29 -5.69
C LEU A 55 1.19 2.50 -4.37
N PRO A 56 2.41 2.37 -3.82
CA PRO A 56 2.62 1.78 -2.50
C PRO A 56 2.09 2.69 -1.38
N PRO A 57 1.90 2.16 -0.15
CA PRO A 57 1.85 3.03 1.01
C PRO A 57 3.23 3.71 1.12
N GLY A 58 3.21 5.04 1.29
CA GLY A 58 4.41 5.88 1.35
C GLY A 58 5.29 5.61 2.56
#